data_AF-A0A510TDW4-F1
#
_entry.id   AF-A0A510TDW4-F1
#
_cell.length_a   1.000
_cell.length_b   1.000
_cell.length_c   1.000
_cell.angle_alpha   90.00
_cell.angle_beta   90.00
_cell.angle_gamma   90.00
#
_symmetry.space_group_name_H-M   'P 1'
#
loop_
_entity.id
_entity.type
_entity.pdbx_description
1 polymer ?
#
loop_
_entity_poly.entity_id
_entity_poly.type
_entity_poly.pdbx_seq_one_letter_code
_entity_poly.pdbx_strand_id
1 'polypeptide(L)'
;MNAMQTGGTDVRAGDPRIGWSGTHQAPVPTLRHRRDGILPTIAAALSVRGTTLTGTPARGDQPPILHPLVQDFLDTLTSAQRDRFTGRCAETILISRHITAADAARSKRAARKPMTNGEARKALKQAKLTTRRIREDGDPLHGSFAAPCRACTALSAHFGVRVVDPTVDD
;
A
#
# COMPACT_ATOMS: atom_id res chain seq x y z
N MET A 1 -39.50 7.36 -57.85
CA MET A 1 -38.09 7.00 -57.57
C MET A 1 -37.59 7.93 -56.49
N ASN A 2 -37.24 7.39 -55.31
CA ASN A 2 -36.17 7.86 -54.43
C ASN A 2 -36.22 7.01 -53.16
N ALA A 3 -35.37 5.97 -53.14
CA ALA A 3 -35.20 5.07 -52.02
C ALA A 3 -34.29 5.72 -50.96
N MET A 4 -34.76 5.75 -49.72
CA MET A 4 -33.93 6.04 -48.54
C MET A 4 -32.88 4.93 -48.38
N GLN A 5 -31.61 5.29 -48.50
CA GLN A 5 -30.49 4.44 -48.11
C GLN A 5 -30.21 4.63 -46.61
N THR A 6 -30.51 3.60 -45.82
CA THR A 6 -30.04 3.45 -44.45
C THR A 6 -28.65 2.80 -44.47
N GLY A 7 -27.61 3.63 -44.35
CA GLY A 7 -26.23 3.16 -44.17
C GLY A 7 -26.04 2.65 -42.73
N GLY A 8 -25.98 1.33 -42.57
CA GLY A 8 -25.63 0.70 -41.30
C GLY A 8 -24.17 0.95 -40.95
N THR A 9 -23.92 1.73 -39.90
CA THR A 9 -22.59 1.81 -39.27
C THR A 9 -22.38 0.56 -38.44
N ASP A 10 -21.36 -0.23 -38.81
CA ASP A 10 -20.99 -1.45 -38.11
C ASP A 10 -20.49 -1.09 -36.70
N VAL A 11 -21.34 -1.33 -35.70
CA VAL A 11 -21.10 -1.04 -34.27
C VAL A 11 -19.87 -1.80 -33.74
N ARG A 12 -19.38 -2.81 -34.48
CA ARG A 12 -18.22 -3.63 -34.12
C ARG A 12 -16.87 -2.94 -34.28
N ALA A 13 -16.78 -1.83 -35.02
CA ALA A 13 -15.49 -1.20 -35.33
C ALA A 13 -14.97 -0.23 -34.24
N GLY A 14 -15.74 0.07 -33.19
CA GLY A 14 -15.43 1.17 -32.27
C GLY A 14 -15.30 0.82 -30.79
N ASP A 15 -15.61 -0.41 -30.35
CA ASP A 15 -15.59 -0.75 -28.93
C ASP A 15 -14.23 -1.37 -28.51
N PRO A 16 -13.36 -0.62 -27.81
CA PRO A 16 -12.02 -1.10 -27.42
C PRO A 16 -12.07 -2.29 -26.45
N ARG A 17 -13.25 -2.62 -25.90
CA ARG A 17 -13.41 -3.70 -24.92
C ARG A 17 -13.54 -5.09 -25.56
N ILE A 18 -13.73 -5.19 -26.88
CA ILE A 18 -13.90 -6.48 -27.58
C ILE A 18 -12.66 -7.39 -27.50
N GLY A 19 -11.47 -6.83 -27.23
CA GLY A 19 -10.22 -7.59 -27.05
C GLY A 19 -9.91 -8.01 -25.61
N TRP A 20 -10.65 -7.54 -24.60
CA TRP A 20 -10.31 -7.78 -23.19
C TRP A 20 -10.51 -9.23 -22.73
N SER A 21 -11.34 -10.01 -23.43
CA SER A 21 -11.62 -11.41 -23.10
C SER A 21 -10.67 -12.40 -23.82
N GLY A 22 -9.69 -11.92 -24.58
CA GLY A 22 -8.73 -12.77 -25.28
C GLY A 22 -7.68 -13.36 -24.34
N THR A 23 -7.34 -14.63 -24.51
CA THR A 23 -6.20 -15.28 -23.82
C THR A 23 -4.83 -14.86 -24.38
N HIS A 24 -4.82 -13.95 -25.36
CA HIS A 24 -3.59 -13.45 -25.97
C HIS A 24 -2.95 -12.43 -25.03
N GLN A 25 -1.74 -12.71 -24.57
CA GLN A 25 -0.99 -11.77 -23.76
C GLN A 25 -0.63 -10.56 -24.61
N ALA A 26 -1.24 -9.41 -24.32
CA ALA A 26 -0.94 -8.17 -25.01
C ALA A 26 0.55 -7.82 -24.84
N PRO A 27 1.21 -7.28 -25.88
CA PRO A 27 2.61 -6.88 -25.78
C PRO A 27 2.78 -5.77 -24.74
N VAL A 28 3.80 -5.90 -23.90
CA VAL A 28 4.12 -4.89 -22.87
C VAL A 28 4.48 -3.58 -23.57
N PRO A 29 3.84 -2.45 -23.21
CA PRO A 29 4.17 -1.16 -23.80
C PRO A 29 5.65 -0.81 -23.60
N THR A 30 6.33 -0.37 -24.66
CA THR A 30 7.73 0.03 -24.60
C THR A 30 7.88 1.34 -23.82
N LEU A 31 8.57 1.30 -22.67
CA LEU A 31 8.84 2.49 -21.87
C LEU A 31 9.81 3.42 -22.60
N ARG A 32 9.30 4.55 -23.10
CA ARG A 32 10.09 5.55 -23.84
C ARG A 32 10.92 6.46 -22.93
N HIS A 33 10.53 6.57 -21.66
CA HIS A 33 11.22 7.39 -20.65
C HIS A 33 11.41 6.60 -19.35
N ARG A 34 12.60 6.68 -18.76
CA ARG A 34 12.95 6.03 -17.47
C ARG A 34 12.19 6.58 -16.26
N ARG A 35 11.32 7.59 -16.42
CA ARG A 35 10.72 8.31 -15.28
C ARG A 35 9.28 8.79 -15.49
N ASP A 36 8.47 8.06 -16.24
CA ASP A 36 7.00 8.22 -16.14
C ASP A 36 6.45 7.18 -15.16
N GLY A 37 6.96 7.26 -13.92
CA GLY A 37 6.76 6.26 -12.87
C GLY A 37 5.33 6.24 -12.32
N ILE A 38 4.40 5.67 -13.09
CA ILE A 38 3.06 5.30 -12.60
C ILE A 38 3.17 4.26 -11.47
N LEU A 39 4.22 3.43 -11.49
CA LEU A 39 4.41 2.35 -10.54
C LEU A 39 4.84 2.86 -9.17
N PRO A 40 4.31 2.30 -8.06
CA PRO A 40 4.81 2.59 -6.72
C PRO A 40 6.26 2.13 -6.59
N THR A 41 7.04 2.75 -5.71
CA THR A 41 8.42 2.30 -5.46
C THR A 41 8.45 0.97 -4.71
N ILE A 42 7.43 0.72 -3.90
CA ILE A 42 7.25 -0.50 -3.11
C ILE A 42 5.75 -0.80 -2.94
N ALA A 43 5.42 -2.03 -2.59
CA ALA A 43 4.14 -2.41 -2.03
C ALA A 43 4.38 -3.18 -0.72
N ALA A 44 3.54 -2.95 0.28
CA ALA A 44 3.62 -3.63 1.57
C ALA A 44 2.37 -4.47 1.83
N ALA A 45 2.54 -5.50 2.65
CA ALA A 45 1.48 -6.32 3.19
C ALA A 45 1.65 -6.44 4.71
N LEU A 46 0.58 -6.14 5.44
CA LEU A 46 0.45 -6.31 6.88
C LEU A 46 -0.56 -7.42 7.14
N SER A 47 -0.11 -8.52 7.73
CA SER A 47 -0.97 -9.62 8.17
C SER A 47 -1.14 -9.58 9.69
N VAL A 48 -2.39 -9.60 10.16
CA VAL A 48 -2.74 -9.65 11.59
C VAL A 48 -3.79 -10.73 11.79
N ARG A 49 -3.43 -11.83 12.47
CA ARG A 49 -4.34 -12.95 12.80
C ARG A 49 -5.18 -13.46 11.63
N GLY A 50 -4.58 -13.58 10.45
CA GLY A 50 -5.25 -14.09 9.24
C GLY A 50 -5.90 -13.01 8.37
N THR A 51 -6.05 -11.78 8.85
CA THR A 51 -6.47 -10.65 8.01
C THR A 51 -5.24 -10.00 7.38
N THR A 52 -5.28 -9.75 6.08
CA THR A 52 -4.18 -9.11 5.35
C THR A 52 -4.62 -7.78 4.76
N LEU A 53 -3.89 -6.72 5.09
CA LEU A 53 -4.01 -5.41 4.47
C LEU A 53 -2.81 -5.21 3.54
N THR A 54 -3.05 -4.73 2.33
CA THR A 54 -2.00 -4.37 1.38
C THR A 54 -2.10 -2.91 1.00
N GLY A 55 -0.97 -2.32 0.61
CA GLY A 55 -0.93 -0.91 0.27
C GLY A 55 0.38 -0.47 -0.33
N THR A 56 0.34 0.69 -0.95
CA THR A 56 1.51 1.37 -1.52
C THR A 56 1.76 2.66 -0.73
N PRO A 57 2.97 3.24 -0.81
CA PRO A 57 3.24 4.52 -0.19
C PRO A 57 2.31 5.62 -0.72
N ALA A 58 1.99 6.58 0.13
CA ALA A 58 1.23 7.74 -0.30
C ALA A 58 2.06 8.59 -1.26
N ARG A 59 1.46 8.95 -2.40
CA ARG A 59 1.99 9.92 -3.35
C ARG A 59 1.10 11.14 -3.39
N GLY A 60 1.72 12.31 -3.45
CA GLY A 60 1.05 13.62 -3.44
C GLY A 60 1.62 14.55 -2.38
N ASP A 61 1.32 15.83 -2.52
CA ASP A 61 1.86 16.88 -1.65
C ASP A 61 1.28 16.79 -0.23
N GLN A 62 0.01 16.38 -0.11
CA GLN A 62 -0.64 16.24 1.18
C GLN A 62 -0.14 15.00 1.95
N PRO A 63 0.23 15.12 3.23
CA PRO A 63 0.53 13.96 4.06
C PRO A 63 -0.70 13.06 4.22
N PRO A 64 -0.50 11.73 4.35
CA PRO A 64 -1.60 10.82 4.64
C PRO A 64 -2.21 11.13 6.01
N ILE A 65 -3.52 10.95 6.15
CA ILE A 65 -4.19 11.03 7.45
C ILE A 65 -3.82 9.77 8.24
N LEU A 66 -3.05 9.96 9.32
CA LEU A 66 -2.62 8.89 10.21
C LEU A 66 -3.43 8.88 11.51
N HIS A 67 -3.45 7.72 12.17
CA HIS A 67 -4.01 7.55 13.50
C HIS A 67 -3.19 8.37 14.50
N PRO A 68 -3.82 9.05 15.48
CA PRO A 68 -3.11 9.91 16.44
C PRO A 68 -1.92 9.23 17.12
N LEU A 69 -2.07 8.00 17.62
CA LEU A 69 -0.96 7.26 18.24
C LEU A 69 0.24 7.01 17.30
N VAL A 70 0.00 6.87 15.99
CA VAL A 70 1.07 6.73 15.01
C VAL A 70 1.71 8.08 14.74
N GLN A 71 0.90 9.12 14.57
CA GLN A 71 1.37 10.49 14.38
C GLN A 71 2.23 10.95 15.57
N ASP A 72 1.74 10.79 16.80
CA ASP A 72 2.46 11.12 18.03
C ASP A 72 3.82 10.43 18.09
N PHE A 73 3.87 9.13 17.75
CA PHE A 73 5.14 8.40 17.70
C PHE A 73 6.10 9.00 16.66
N LEU A 74 5.63 9.28 15.45
CA LEU A 74 6.47 9.85 14.40
C LEU A 74 7.01 11.23 14.78
N ASP A 75 6.20 12.04 15.47
CA ASP A 75 6.59 13.37 15.93
C ASP A 75 7.68 13.32 17.00
N THR A 76 7.77 12.22 17.78
CA THR A 76 8.86 12.00 18.74
C THR A 76 10.17 11.49 18.13
N LEU A 77 10.20 11.10 16.85
CA LEU A 77 11.41 10.56 16.23
C LEU A 77 12.51 11.63 16.18
N THR A 78 13.74 11.25 16.52
CA THR A 78 14.91 12.11 16.34
C THR A 78 15.33 12.18 14.87
N SER A 79 16.12 13.20 14.49
CA SER A 79 16.62 13.34 13.12
C SER A 79 17.36 12.10 12.61
N ALA A 80 18.05 11.36 13.48
CA ALA A 80 18.77 10.13 13.12
C ALA A 80 17.85 8.98 12.67
N GLN A 81 16.56 9.03 13.07
CA GLN A 81 15.53 8.03 12.78
C GLN A 81 14.56 8.49 11.68
N ARG A 82 14.63 9.77 11.27
CA ARG A 82 13.78 10.33 10.21
C ARG A 82 14.44 10.14 8.84
N ASP A 83 13.60 9.82 7.86
CA ASP A 83 13.93 9.83 6.43
C ASP A 83 13.14 10.96 5.74
N ARG A 84 13.51 11.32 4.50
CA ARG A 84 12.90 12.41 3.71
C ARG A 84 11.37 12.28 3.60
N PHE A 85 10.86 11.05 3.57
CA PHE A 85 9.44 10.75 3.38
C PHE A 85 8.80 10.09 4.61
N THR A 86 9.31 10.41 5.81
CA THR A 86 8.76 9.92 7.08
C THR A 86 7.24 10.10 7.14
N GLY A 87 6.52 9.05 7.52
CA GLY A 87 5.06 9.06 7.62
C GLY A 87 4.30 8.70 6.34
N ARG A 88 4.96 8.64 5.18
CA ARG A 88 4.31 8.34 3.88
C ARG A 88 4.49 6.91 3.40
N CYS A 89 5.34 6.14 4.08
CA CYS A 89 5.66 4.76 3.77
C CYS A 89 4.42 3.86 3.85
N ALA A 90 4.37 2.82 3.01
CA ALA A 90 3.25 1.88 2.99
C ALA A 90 3.07 1.21 4.36
N GLU A 91 4.17 0.87 5.01
CA GLU A 91 4.27 0.30 6.35
C GLU A 91 3.52 1.15 7.38
N THR A 92 3.84 2.46 7.43
CA THR A 92 3.18 3.41 8.33
C THR A 92 1.68 3.47 8.08
N ILE A 93 1.29 3.56 6.80
CA ILE A 93 -0.11 3.68 6.40
C ILE A 93 -0.88 2.41 6.80
N LEU A 94 -0.32 1.22 6.60
CA LEU A 94 -0.97 -0.03 6.95
C LEU A 94 -1.12 -0.22 8.46
N ILE A 95 -0.07 0.07 9.24
CA ILE A 95 -0.11 0.05 10.70
C ILE A 95 -1.18 1.03 11.21
N SER A 96 -1.17 2.26 10.69
CA SER A 96 -2.14 3.28 11.03
C SER A 96 -3.57 2.86 10.71
N ARG A 97 -3.82 2.34 9.51
CA ARG A 97 -5.16 1.87 9.09
C ARG A 97 -5.67 0.75 9.98
N HIS A 98 -4.81 -0.21 10.34
CA HIS A 98 -5.19 -1.29 11.24
C HIS A 98 -5.55 -0.78 12.64
N ILE A 99 -4.75 0.15 13.19
CA ILE A 99 -5.04 0.78 14.49
C ILE A 99 -6.35 1.56 14.41
N THR A 100 -6.57 2.38 13.38
CA THR A 100 -7.83 3.12 13.20
C THR A 100 -9.04 2.20 13.14
N ALA A 101 -8.95 1.09 12.38
CA ALA A 101 -10.03 0.12 12.31
C ALA A 101 -10.29 -0.55 13.66
N ALA A 102 -9.23 -0.90 14.41
CA ALA A 102 -9.36 -1.46 15.75
C ALA A 102 -9.94 -0.46 16.75
N ASP A 103 -9.58 0.82 16.64
CA ASP A 103 -10.12 1.90 17.47
C ASP A 103 -11.63 2.06 17.22
N ALA A 104 -12.04 2.15 15.96
CA ALA A 104 -13.44 2.25 15.57
C ALA A 104 -14.29 1.04 16.00
N ALA A 105 -13.68 -0.13 16.12
CA ALA A 105 -14.36 -1.36 16.57
C ALA A 105 -14.47 -1.49 18.10
N ARG A 106 -13.92 -0.54 18.89
CA ARG A 106 -14.00 -0.60 20.36
C ARG A 106 -15.45 -0.42 20.84
N SER A 107 -15.76 -1.06 21.97
CA SER A 107 -17.09 -0.93 22.60
C SER A 107 -17.41 0.54 22.94
N LYS A 108 -18.71 0.90 22.99
CA LYS A 108 -19.16 2.26 23.37
C LYS A 108 -18.56 2.77 24.67
N ARG A 109 -18.31 1.89 25.66
CA ARG A 109 -17.68 2.28 26.93
C ARG A 109 -16.19 2.59 26.74
N ALA A 110 -15.47 1.77 25.99
CA ALA A 110 -14.05 1.96 25.72
C ALA A 110 -13.79 3.18 24.83
N ALA A 111 -14.64 3.40 23.82
CA ALA A 111 -14.54 4.52 22.89
C ALA A 111 -14.72 5.91 23.55
N ARG A 112 -15.19 5.99 24.80
CA ARG A 112 -15.24 7.25 25.56
C ARG A 112 -13.84 7.82 25.87
N LYS A 113 -12.80 6.99 25.83
CA LYS A 113 -11.42 7.40 26.04
C LYS A 113 -10.62 7.19 24.75
N PRO A 114 -9.64 8.07 24.45
CA PRO A 114 -8.70 7.82 23.37
C PRO A 114 -8.05 6.44 23.51
N MET A 115 -7.79 5.79 22.38
CA MET A 115 -7.08 4.51 22.37
C MET A 115 -5.68 4.68 22.95
N THR A 116 -5.25 3.72 23.75
CA THR A 116 -3.91 3.72 24.37
C THR A 116 -2.89 2.95 23.52
N ASN A 117 -1.60 3.24 23.71
CA ASN A 117 -0.52 2.46 23.08
C ASN A 117 -0.60 0.95 23.44
N GLY A 118 -1.04 0.60 24.66
CA GLY A 118 -1.22 -0.79 25.07
C GLY A 118 -2.34 -1.49 24.28
N GLU A 119 -3.46 -0.82 24.06
CA GLU A 119 -4.55 -1.32 23.20
C GLU A 119 -4.08 -1.46 21.75
N ALA A 120 -3.31 -0.50 21.23
CA ALA A 120 -2.79 -0.55 19.87
C ALA A 120 -1.85 -1.75 19.66
N ARG A 121 -0.92 -1.99 20.60
CA ARG A 121 -0.06 -3.18 20.59
C ARG A 121 -0.87 -4.48 20.67
N LYS A 122 -1.94 -4.51 21.49
CA LYS A 122 -2.84 -5.67 21.57
C LYS A 122 -3.56 -5.93 20.26
N ALA A 123 -3.99 -4.88 19.56
CA ALA A 123 -4.63 -4.96 18.25
C ALA A 123 -3.67 -5.47 17.16
N LEU A 124 -2.38 -5.16 17.27
CA LEU A 124 -1.30 -5.61 16.37
C LEU A 124 -0.58 -6.88 16.86
N LYS A 125 -1.11 -7.58 17.87
CA LYS A 125 -0.46 -8.77 18.41
C LYS A 125 -0.32 -9.84 17.31
N GLN A 126 0.90 -10.37 17.15
CA GLN A 126 1.29 -11.32 16.11
C GLN A 126 1.20 -10.74 14.68
N ALA A 127 1.25 -9.42 14.54
CA ALA A 127 1.32 -8.79 13.23
C ALA A 127 2.65 -9.11 12.54
N LYS A 128 2.57 -9.42 11.24
CA LYS A 128 3.70 -9.63 10.34
C LYS A 128 3.62 -8.61 9.20
N LEU A 129 4.72 -7.96 8.89
CA LEU A 129 4.83 -6.94 7.85
C LEU A 129 5.92 -7.34 6.86
N THR A 130 5.61 -7.28 5.57
CA THR A 130 6.60 -7.46 4.50
C THR A 130 6.42 -6.36 3.46
N THR A 131 7.53 -5.95 2.86
CA THR A 131 7.54 -4.95 1.79
C THR A 131 8.32 -5.50 0.60
N ARG A 132 7.80 -5.30 -0.61
CA ARG A 132 8.42 -5.71 -1.87
C ARG A 132 8.69 -4.50 -2.76
N ARG A 133 9.82 -4.51 -3.47
CA ARG A 133 10.13 -3.51 -4.51
C ARG A 133 9.23 -3.73 -5.71
N ILE A 134 8.62 -2.66 -6.19
CA ILE A 134 7.86 -2.66 -7.44
C ILE A 134 8.70 -1.89 -8.46
N ARG A 135 9.07 -2.57 -9.54
CA ARG A 135 9.92 -2.07 -10.63
C ARG A 135 9.28 -2.40 -11.98
N GLU A 136 9.85 -1.86 -13.04
CA GLU A 136 9.51 -2.16 -14.40
C GLU A 136 9.73 -3.65 -14.72
N ASP A 137 9.07 -4.14 -15.77
CA ASP A 137 9.30 -5.49 -16.28
C ASP A 137 10.76 -5.68 -16.69
N GLY A 138 11.33 -6.83 -16.35
CA GLY A 138 12.75 -7.14 -16.56
C GLY A 138 13.74 -6.54 -15.54
N ASP A 139 13.31 -5.70 -14.60
CA ASP A 139 14.19 -5.24 -13.52
C ASP A 139 14.41 -6.38 -12.50
N PRO A 140 15.67 -6.81 -12.26
CA PRO A 140 15.97 -7.94 -11.36
C PRO A 140 15.61 -7.67 -9.89
N LEU A 141 15.42 -6.39 -9.50
CA LEU A 141 15.00 -6.03 -8.16
C LEU A 141 13.47 -6.08 -7.99
N HIS A 142 12.69 -6.23 -9.06
CA HIS A 142 11.25 -6.39 -8.95
C HIS A 142 10.90 -7.57 -8.02
N GLY A 143 9.98 -7.38 -7.09
CA GLY A 143 9.56 -8.44 -6.16
C GLY A 143 10.59 -8.77 -5.06
N SER A 144 11.80 -8.20 -5.08
CA SER A 144 12.76 -8.36 -3.98
C SER A 144 12.26 -7.71 -2.68
N PHE A 145 12.66 -8.24 -1.53
CA PHE A 145 12.33 -7.66 -0.23
C PHE A 145 12.94 -6.27 -0.09
N ALA A 146 12.12 -5.30 0.32
CA ALA A 146 12.56 -3.96 0.65
C ALA A 146 12.59 -3.80 2.18
N ALA A 147 13.78 -3.60 2.74
CA ALA A 147 13.92 -3.30 4.15
C ALA A 147 13.16 -1.99 4.50
N PRO A 148 12.40 -1.95 5.61
CA PRO A 148 11.73 -0.73 6.04
C PRO A 148 12.73 0.41 6.26
N CYS A 149 12.30 1.65 6.01
CA CYS A 149 13.10 2.82 6.34
C CYS A 149 13.29 2.95 7.86
N ARG A 150 14.23 3.79 8.30
CA ARG A 150 14.58 3.95 9.73
C ARG A 150 13.36 4.23 10.62
N ALA A 151 12.48 5.14 10.18
CA ALA A 151 11.25 5.48 10.89
C ALA A 151 10.28 4.29 10.97
N CYS A 152 10.12 3.54 9.89
CA CYS A 152 9.23 2.37 9.86
C CYS A 152 9.77 1.20 10.68
N THR A 153 11.09 1.02 10.72
CA THR A 153 11.74 0.05 11.63
C THR A 153 11.45 0.41 13.08
N ALA A 154 11.63 1.68 13.47
CA ALA A 154 11.32 2.15 14.81
C ALA A 154 9.82 2.01 15.16
N LEU A 155 8.94 2.39 14.23
CA LEU A 155 7.48 2.28 14.38
C LEU A 155 7.03 0.83 14.56
N SER A 156 7.56 -0.08 13.73
CA SER A 156 7.23 -1.51 13.80
C SER A 156 7.66 -2.09 15.15
N ALA A 157 8.87 -1.75 15.62
CA ALA A 157 9.35 -2.15 16.94
C ALA A 157 8.46 -1.59 18.07
N HIS A 158 8.09 -0.31 18.01
CA HIS A 158 7.26 0.34 19.02
C HIS A 158 5.88 -0.32 19.20
N PHE A 159 5.26 -0.74 18.09
CA PHE A 159 3.96 -1.41 18.11
C PHE A 159 4.03 -2.94 18.16
N GLY A 160 5.22 -3.54 18.15
CA GLY A 160 5.41 -4.99 18.21
C GLY A 160 5.04 -5.72 16.91
N VAL A 161 5.19 -5.06 15.77
CA VAL A 161 4.98 -5.64 14.44
C VAL A 161 6.27 -6.29 13.95
N ARG A 162 6.22 -7.58 13.61
CA ARG A 162 7.39 -8.31 13.11
C ARG A 162 7.59 -8.03 11.62
N VAL A 163 8.74 -7.49 11.25
CA VAL A 163 9.14 -7.39 9.84
C VAL A 163 9.62 -8.76 9.37
N VAL A 164 9.16 -9.21 8.21
CA VAL A 164 9.47 -10.53 7.64
C VAL A 164 10.02 -10.34 6.24
N ASP A 165 11.20 -10.91 5.98
CA ASP A 165 11.67 -11.15 4.62
C ASP A 165 11.18 -12.55 4.20
N PRO A 166 10.25 -12.67 3.24
CA PRO A 166 9.71 -13.98 2.87
C PRO A 166 10.68 -14.81 2.02
N THR A 167 11.88 -14.31 1.73
CA THR A 167 12.91 -15.01 0.96
C THR A 167 13.99 -15.65 1.82
N VAL A 168 13.98 -15.37 3.13
CA VAL A 168 14.84 -16.01 4.11
C VAL A 168 13.97 -17.00 4.87
N ASP A 169 14.31 -18.28 4.83
CA ASP A 169 13.68 -19.29 5.67
C ASP A 169 14.04 -19.01 7.15
N ASP A 170 13.03 -19.05 8.04
CA ASP A 170 13.15 -18.78 9.50
C ASP A 170 14.07 -19.81 10.20
#